data_AF-A0A2V8BT85-F1
#
_entry.id   AF-A0A2V8BT85-F1
#
_cell.length_a   1.000
_cell.length_b   1.000
_cell.length_c   1.000
_cell.angle_alpha   90.00
_cell.angle_beta   90.00
_cell.angle_gamma   90.00
#
_symmetry.space_group_name_H-M   'P 1'
#
loop_
_entity.id
_entity.type
_entity.pdbx_description
1 polymer ?
#
loop_
_entity_poly.entity_id
_entity_poly.type
_entity_poly.pdbx_seq_one_letter_code
_entity_poly.pdbx_strand_id
1 'polypeptide(L)'
;MSTSSIRPVPASTELLFSFSRNGRQIECELRDFGQRGVEVQFFSDRELFYGLRLATHALALEWAEAERRGWGWLTEEEAAAANDLRLALA
;
A
#
# COMPACT_ATOMS: atom_id res chain seq x y z
N MET A 1 -13.91 30.12 -3.52
CA MET A 1 -14.21 29.22 -2.39
C MET A 1 -13.25 28.04 -2.49
N SER A 2 -12.17 28.05 -1.73
CA SER A 2 -11.21 26.94 -1.71
C SER A 2 -11.83 25.80 -0.93
N THR A 3 -12.23 24.73 -1.62
CA THR A 3 -12.63 23.49 -0.98
C THR A 3 -11.37 22.87 -0.37
N SER A 4 -11.05 23.25 0.88
CA SER A 4 -10.09 22.50 1.68
C SER A 4 -10.60 21.07 1.73
N SER A 5 -9.98 20.20 0.94
CA SER A 5 -10.21 18.77 0.99
C SER A 5 -9.74 18.31 2.37
N ILE A 6 -10.64 18.26 3.36
CA ILE A 6 -10.36 17.78 4.70
C ILE A 6 -10.14 16.28 4.54
N ARG A 7 -8.90 15.89 4.23
CA ARG A 7 -8.52 14.49 4.33
C ARG A 7 -8.67 14.12 5.81
N PRO A 8 -9.35 13.01 6.11
CA PRO A 8 -9.44 12.50 7.47
C PRO A 8 -8.03 12.41 8.08
N VAL A 9 -7.86 12.90 9.30
CA VAL A 9 -6.62 12.67 10.05
C VAL A 9 -6.75 11.30 10.72
N PRO A 10 -5.80 10.38 10.54
CA PRO A 10 -5.83 9.11 11.24
C PRO A 10 -5.60 9.32 12.74
N ALA A 11 -6.25 8.51 13.56
CA ALA A 11 -6.05 8.46 15.00
C ALA A 11 -4.66 7.93 15.35
N SER A 12 -4.14 6.98 14.56
CA SER A 12 -2.78 6.46 14.67
C SER A 12 -2.22 6.05 13.31
N THR A 13 -0.90 5.99 13.22
CA THR A 13 -0.17 5.47 12.06
C THR A 13 0.93 4.56 12.54
N GLU A 14 1.03 3.38 11.95
CA GLU A 14 1.98 2.33 12.30
C GLU A 14 2.72 1.86 11.04
N LEU A 15 4.04 1.74 11.11
CA LEU A 15 4.81 1.06 10.07
C LEU A 15 4.72 -0.45 10.29
N LEU A 16 4.05 -1.16 9.38
CA LEU A 16 3.90 -2.62 9.46
C LEU A 16 5.21 -3.32 9.08
N PHE A 17 5.81 -2.90 7.98
CA PHE A 17 7.09 -3.43 7.50
C PHE A 17 7.73 -2.49 6.48
N SER A 18 9.03 -2.69 6.27
CA SER A 18 9.77 -2.07 5.18
C SER A 18 10.79 -3.04 4.60
N PHE A 19 11.07 -2.91 3.31
CA PHE A 19 12.08 -3.71 2.61
C PHE A 19 12.58 -2.99 1.36
N SER A 20 13.80 -3.30 0.93
CA SER A 20 14.34 -2.77 -0.31
C SER A 20 14.13 -3.75 -1.46
N ARG A 21 13.75 -3.25 -2.64
CA ARG A 21 13.58 -4.03 -3.87
C ARG A 21 13.93 -3.17 -5.09
N ASN A 22 14.75 -3.67 -6.01
CA ASN A 22 15.17 -2.97 -7.23
C ASN A 22 15.79 -1.59 -6.95
N GLY A 23 16.55 -1.48 -5.86
CA GLY A 23 17.13 -0.22 -5.40
C GLY A 23 16.12 0.77 -4.81
N ARG A 24 14.83 0.41 -4.71
CA ARG A 24 13.78 1.23 -4.10
C ARG A 24 13.46 0.76 -2.70
N GLN A 25 13.13 1.70 -1.83
CA GLN A 25 12.64 1.41 -0.49
C GLN A 25 11.12 1.30 -0.51
N ILE A 26 10.60 0.15 -0.13
CA ILE A 26 9.16 -0.07 0.05
C ILE A 26 8.82 0.00 1.53
N GLU A 27 7.78 0.76 1.86
CA GLU A 27 7.27 0.92 3.22
C GLU A 27 5.76 0.65 3.22
N CYS A 28 5.27 -0.10 4.20
CA CYS A 28 3.85 -0.33 4.38
C CYS A 28 3.40 0.27 5.71
N GLU A 29 2.54 1.28 5.64
CA GLU A 29 1.92 1.91 6.80
C GLU A 29 0.47 1.43 6.97
N LEU A 30 0.03 1.30 8.22
CA LEU A 30 -1.35 1.16 8.60
C LEU A 30 -1.83 2.44 9.28
N ARG A 31 -2.97 2.97 8.86
CA ARG A 31 -3.57 4.18 9.39
C ARG A 31 -4.93 3.87 9.97
N ASP A 32 -5.09 4.05 11.27
CA ASP A 32 -6.36 3.83 11.95
C ASP A 32 -7.20 5.11 11.96
N PHE A 33 -8.48 5.00 11.62
CA PHE A 33 -9.45 6.09 11.70
C PHE A 33 -10.63 5.76 12.64
N GLY A 34 -10.39 4.86 13.59
CA GLY A 34 -11.35 4.40 14.59
C GLY A 34 -12.55 3.71 13.91
N GLN A 35 -13.75 4.21 14.19
CA GLN A 35 -14.99 3.64 13.64
C GLN A 35 -15.09 3.72 12.10
N ARG A 36 -14.20 4.47 11.45
CA ARG A 36 -14.15 4.60 9.99
C ARG A 36 -13.25 3.54 9.32
N GLY A 37 -12.83 2.54 10.08
CA GLY A 37 -11.91 1.50 9.65
C GLY A 37 -10.47 1.99 9.56
N VAL A 38 -9.65 1.18 8.91
CA VAL A 38 -8.21 1.36 8.77
C VAL A 38 -7.84 1.47 7.29
N GLU A 39 -6.68 2.03 7.00
CA GLU A 39 -6.14 2.15 5.64
C GLU A 39 -4.70 1.64 5.63
N VAL A 40 -4.42 0.68 4.77
CA VAL A 40 -3.05 0.24 4.48
C VAL A 40 -2.53 1.08 3.33
N GLN A 41 -1.32 1.62 3.45
CA GLN A 41 -0.65 2.40 2.42
C GLN A 41 0.73 1.83 2.15
N PHE A 42 1.02 1.57 0.88
CA PHE A 42 2.34 1.20 0.39
C PHE A 42 3.01 2.40 -0.25
N PHE A 43 4.23 2.67 0.18
CA PHE A 43 5.09 3.70 -0.34
C PHE A 43 6.27 3.08 -1.07
N SER A 44 6.71 3.71 -2.16
CA SER A 44 7.97 3.43 -2.84
C SER A 44 8.80 4.70 -2.80
N ASP A 45 9.99 4.65 -2.19
CA ASP A 45 10.86 5.81 -1.99
C ASP A 45 10.12 7.02 -1.40
N ARG A 46 9.26 6.74 -0.41
CA ARG A 46 8.36 7.70 0.28
C ARG A 46 7.24 8.29 -0.56
N GLU A 47 7.08 7.86 -1.82
CA GLU A 47 5.93 8.23 -2.64
C GLU A 47 4.81 7.20 -2.45
N LEU A 48 3.60 7.67 -2.16
CA LEU A 48 2.43 6.80 -2.03
C LEU A 48 2.15 6.12 -3.37
N PHE A 49 2.30 4.81 -3.40
CA PHE A 49 2.05 4.00 -4.60
C PHE A 49 0.61 3.48 -4.63
N TYR A 50 0.18 2.89 -3.52
CA TYR A 50 -1.14 2.26 -3.41
C TYR A 50 -1.67 2.33 -1.98
N GLY A 51 -2.98 2.43 -1.82
CA GLY A 51 -3.62 2.29 -0.51
C GLY A 51 -5.00 1.66 -0.60
N LEU A 52 -5.36 0.88 0.43
CA LEU A 52 -6.64 0.19 0.54
C LEU A 52 -7.25 0.41 1.91
N ARG A 53 -8.54 0.76 1.93
CA ARG A 53 -9.33 0.93 3.15
C ARG A 53 -10.06 -0.36 3.50
N LEU A 54 -9.94 -0.78 4.75
CA LEU A 54 -10.47 -2.04 5.27
C LEU A 54 -11.23 -1.80 6.57
N ALA A 55 -12.15 -2.71 6.88
CA ALA A 55 -13.05 -2.56 8.03
C ALA A 55 -12.32 -2.69 9.37
N THR A 56 -11.29 -3.53 9.45
CA THR A 56 -10.63 -3.87 10.71
C THR A 56 -9.12 -3.96 10.56
N HIS A 57 -8.42 -3.74 11.69
CA HIS A 57 -6.98 -3.91 11.80
C HIS A 57 -6.50 -5.30 11.39
N ALA A 58 -7.19 -6.36 11.85
CA ALA A 58 -6.82 -7.74 11.53
C ALA A 58 -6.85 -8.02 10.03
N LEU A 59 -7.92 -7.58 9.33
CA LEU A 59 -8.02 -7.74 7.88
C LEU A 59 -6.93 -6.96 7.15
N ALA A 60 -6.57 -5.79 7.67
CA ALA A 60 -5.49 -4.98 7.11
C ALA A 60 -4.11 -5.63 7.24
N LEU A 61 -3.82 -6.27 8.38
CA LEU A 61 -2.58 -7.03 8.54
C LEU A 61 -2.52 -8.24 7.61
N GLU A 62 -3.61 -9.02 7.55
CA GLU A 62 -3.70 -10.19 6.66
C GLU A 62 -3.50 -9.80 5.19
N TRP A 63 -4.17 -8.71 4.77
CA TRP A 63 -4.06 -8.20 3.42
C TRP A 63 -2.65 -7.65 3.13
N ALA A 64 -2.07 -6.85 4.04
CA ALA A 64 -0.71 -6.30 3.86
C ALA A 64 0.34 -7.41 3.75
N GLU A 65 0.21 -8.47 4.57
CA GLU A 65 1.09 -9.64 4.51
C GLU A 65 0.88 -10.45 3.23
N ALA A 66 -0.36 -10.60 2.76
CA ALA A 66 -0.66 -11.25 1.49
C ALA A 66 -0.06 -10.47 0.30
N GLU A 67 -0.18 -9.15 0.29
CA GLU A 67 0.47 -8.29 -0.70
C GLU A 67 1.99 -8.40 -0.64
N ARG A 68 2.58 -8.33 0.57
CA ARG A 68 4.03 -8.50 0.75
C ARG A 68 4.52 -9.82 0.18
N ARG A 69 3.74 -10.90 0.35
CA ARG A 69 4.02 -12.21 -0.24
C ARG A 69 3.82 -12.21 -1.75
N GLY A 70 2.75 -11.62 -2.28
CA GLY A 70 2.52 -11.50 -3.72
C GLY A 70 3.62 -10.69 -4.42
N TRP A 71 4.10 -9.63 -3.76
CA TRP A 71 5.23 -8.82 -4.24
C TRP A 71 6.57 -9.54 -4.07
N GLY A 72 6.61 -10.57 -3.20
CA GLY A 72 7.79 -11.36 -2.87
C GLY A 72 8.11 -12.52 -3.82
N TRP A 73 7.39 -12.70 -4.94
CA TRP A 73 7.64 -13.83 -5.87
C TRP A 73 7.84 -13.45 -7.33
N LEU A 74 7.59 -12.22 -7.77
CA LEU A 74 7.89 -11.83 -9.13
C LEU A 74 9.26 -11.15 -9.17
N THR A 75 10.22 -11.78 -9.82
CA THR A 75 11.49 -11.14 -10.19
C THR A 75 11.25 -9.85 -10.98
N GLU A 76 12.26 -8.99 -11.15
CA GLU A 76 12.13 -7.77 -11.99
C GLU A 76 11.55 -8.06 -13.38
N GLU A 77 11.91 -9.23 -13.91
CA GLU A 77 11.47 -9.73 -15.21
C GLU A 77 9.96 -10.04 -15.23
N GLU A 78 9.44 -10.65 -14.17
CA GLU A 78 8.04 -11.04 -14.07
C GLU A 78 7.11 -9.86 -13.71
N ALA A 79 7.62 -8.87 -12.96
CA ALA A 79 6.91 -7.63 -12.70
C ALA A 79 6.84 -6.73 -13.95
N ALA A 80 7.91 -6.69 -14.74
CA ALA A 80 7.91 -6.03 -16.05
C ALA A 80 6.92 -6.71 -17.01
N ALA A 81 6.90 -8.04 -17.06
CA ALA A 81 5.94 -8.80 -17.87
C ALA A 81 4.48 -8.57 -17.44
N ALA A 82 4.19 -8.46 -16.14
CA ALA A 82 2.84 -8.16 -15.66
C ALA A 82 2.38 -6.73 -16.01
N ASN A 83 3.29 -5.75 -15.98
CA ASN A 83 2.99 -4.38 -16.39
C ASN A 83 2.78 -4.26 -17.90
N ASP A 84 3.59 -4.96 -18.70
CA ASP A 84 3.42 -5.02 -20.17
C ASP A 84 2.11 -5.68 -20.57
N LEU A 85 1.71 -6.77 -19.90
CA LEU A 85 0.42 -7.43 -20.13
C LEU A 85 -0.77 -6.51 -19.78
N ARG A 86 -0.65 -5.69 -18.73
CA ARG A 86 -1.68 -4.73 -18.32
C ARG A 86 -1.82 -3.56 -19.30
N LEU A 87 -0.72 -3.13 -19.94
CA LEU A 87 -0.72 -2.10 -20.97
C LEU A 87 -1.17 -2.63 -22.34
N ALA A 88 -0.92 -3.90 -22.64
CA ALA A 88 -1.34 -4.54 -23.89
C ALA A 88 -2.84 -4.84 -23.98
N LEU A 89 -3.55 -4.81 -22.84
CA LEU A 89 -5.00 -5.05 -22.75
C LEU A 89 -5.82 -3.76 -22.54
N ALA A 90 -5.18 -2.59 -22.61
CA ALA A 90 -5.80 -1.26 -22.54
C ALA A 90 -5.86 -0.61 -23.94
#